data_AF-A0A9P4WG86-F1
#
_entry.id   AF-A0A9P4WG86-F1
#
_cell.length_a   1.000
_cell.length_b   1.000
_cell.length_c   1.000
_cell.angle_alpha   90.00
_cell.angle_beta   90.00
_cell.angle_gamma   90.00
#
_symmetry.space_group_name_H-M   'P 1'
#
loop_
_entity.id
_entity.type
_entity.pdbx_description
1 polymer ?
#
loop_
_entity_poly.entity_id
_entity_poly.type
_entity_poly.pdbx_seq_one_letter_code
_entity_poly.pdbx_strand_id
1 'polypeptide(L)'
;METKSKALKALQLSLLASQQAPTYDLLLATKMHYASEVLLGVTNLHYAIHTLGLMDLLKSGVLSGADEKNFWNILDNTYIDDVTMAMTAGRPSIYDNDTYLSSTHPAVLARLSLNCRESISRAMMHVVVQCPRLTVSIRHAVRNPGDVDAVASAVSHAENLWRLTRQRHFVDYINASIKTVAKLDDDAVADILGYGIDFDLAQDMVIATRFPVEFKLSLLPGPAAFHGIDVSAAIQLGRVVLALGRNPSPLTLIRTHGPFSGSIGAWHRQLRYLSTLRSGSANAITSGIARDEDLRTALRMKKWVLDNCNVILNRLHITQVDEAAWMEALDCMAGEELPDWIPTKVSFGAEEGEIIMKLEYSGVTANGDPRVDGGPPRVFNVRNPAQFGPQHLREWIKGSGGPVIAKGTAKSVVA
;
A
#
# COMPACT_ATOMS: atom_id res chain seq x y z
N MET A 1 9.34 -43.73 -0.70
CA MET A 1 10.29 -42.69 -0.27
C MET A 1 9.51 -41.41 -0.02
N GLU A 2 9.39 -40.97 1.23
CA GLU A 2 8.91 -39.62 1.51
C GLU A 2 9.97 -38.62 1.04
N THR A 3 9.57 -37.67 0.21
CA THR A 3 10.47 -36.59 -0.22
C THR A 3 10.79 -35.70 0.98
N LYS A 4 12.00 -35.14 1.04
CA LYS A 4 12.44 -34.21 2.10
C LYS A 4 11.41 -33.09 2.37
N SER A 5 10.70 -32.65 1.33
CA SER A 5 9.61 -31.68 1.45
C SER A 5 8.38 -32.21 2.20
N LYS A 6 7.94 -33.46 1.97
CA LYS A 6 6.83 -34.05 2.71
C LYS A 6 7.16 -34.20 4.19
N ALA A 7 8.40 -34.59 4.51
CA ALA A 7 8.89 -34.65 5.89
C ALA A 7 8.96 -33.26 6.54
N LEU A 8 9.44 -32.24 5.82
CA LEU A 8 9.45 -30.85 6.31
C LEU A 8 8.04 -30.30 6.54
N LYS A 9 7.10 -30.59 5.62
CA LYS A 9 5.70 -30.17 5.74
C LYS A 9 5.00 -30.88 6.91
N ALA A 10 5.27 -32.17 7.11
CA ALA A 10 4.76 -32.92 8.26
C ALA A 10 5.33 -32.39 9.59
N LEU A 11 6.63 -32.05 9.62
CA LEU A 11 7.26 -31.41 10.77
C LEU A 11 6.69 -30.01 11.04
N GLN A 12 6.48 -29.20 9.99
CA GLN A 12 5.89 -27.87 10.09
C GLN A 12 4.45 -27.94 10.59
N LEU A 13 3.64 -28.88 10.07
CA LEU A 13 2.28 -29.13 10.56
C LEU A 13 2.27 -29.64 12.01
N SER A 14 3.23 -30.48 12.39
CA SER A 14 3.38 -30.97 13.78
C SER A 14 3.80 -29.86 14.75
N LEU A 15 4.70 -28.98 14.33
CA LEU A 15 5.09 -27.78 15.09
C LEU A 15 3.93 -26.78 15.21
N LEU A 16 3.21 -26.53 14.12
CA LEU A 16 2.01 -25.68 14.11
C LEU A 16 0.86 -26.28 14.94
N ALA A 17 0.74 -27.62 14.98
CA ALA A 17 -0.25 -28.30 15.80
C ALA A 17 0.12 -28.33 17.29
N SER A 18 1.40 -28.20 17.63
CA SER A 18 1.89 -28.19 19.01
C SER A 18 2.08 -26.78 19.59
N GLN A 19 2.20 -25.75 18.76
CA GLN A 19 2.28 -24.35 19.17
C GLN A 19 0.91 -23.66 19.07
N GLN A 20 0.38 -23.18 20.19
CA GLN A 20 -0.88 -22.42 20.22
C GLN A 20 -0.73 -21.00 19.63
N ALA A 21 0.49 -20.46 19.55
CA ALA A 21 0.79 -19.15 19.00
C ALA A 21 2.17 -19.13 18.32
N PRO A 22 2.38 -18.28 17.29
CA PRO A 22 3.68 -18.08 16.69
C PRO A 22 4.71 -17.56 17.70
N THR A 23 5.98 -17.94 17.54
CA THR A 23 7.07 -17.45 18.41
C THR A 23 7.69 -16.18 17.88
N TYR A 24 8.22 -15.35 18.79
CA TYR A 24 8.98 -14.14 18.45
C TYR A 24 10.18 -14.46 17.55
N ASP A 25 10.89 -15.56 17.82
CA ASP A 25 12.06 -15.97 17.02
C ASP A 25 11.70 -16.26 15.57
N LEU A 26 10.55 -16.91 15.33
CA LEU A 26 10.08 -17.19 13.97
C LEU A 26 9.72 -15.88 13.24
N LEU A 27 9.07 -14.96 13.95
CA LEU A 27 8.71 -13.65 13.41
C LEU A 27 9.97 -12.84 13.07
N LEU A 28 10.92 -12.77 13.98
CA LEU A 28 12.17 -12.05 13.81
C LEU A 28 12.97 -12.65 12.65
N ALA A 29 13.12 -13.98 12.59
CA ALA A 29 13.77 -14.66 11.49
C ALA A 29 13.10 -14.32 10.15
N THR A 30 11.77 -14.42 10.06
CA THR A 30 11.01 -14.07 8.84
C THR A 30 11.24 -12.62 8.43
N LYS A 31 11.28 -11.68 9.40
CA LYS A 31 11.53 -10.26 9.14
C LYS A 31 12.98 -10.00 8.69
N MET A 32 13.95 -10.70 9.26
CA MET A 32 15.35 -10.63 8.87
C MET A 32 15.58 -11.22 7.48
N HIS A 33 14.93 -12.33 7.14
CA HIS A 33 14.95 -12.90 5.79
C HIS A 33 14.34 -11.94 4.77
N TYR A 34 13.16 -11.38 5.05
CA TYR A 34 12.57 -10.31 4.25
C TYR A 34 13.56 -9.17 4.01
N ALA A 35 14.16 -8.63 5.09
CA ALA A 35 15.11 -7.53 4.97
C ALA A 35 16.37 -7.93 4.18
N SER A 36 16.87 -9.16 4.36
CA SER A 36 18.05 -9.66 3.67
C SER A 36 17.82 -9.84 2.18
N GLU A 37 16.68 -10.41 1.78
CA GLU A 37 16.31 -10.55 0.36
C GLU A 37 16.20 -9.19 -0.33
N VAL A 38 15.58 -8.24 0.37
CA VAL A 38 15.45 -6.86 -0.07
C VAL A 38 16.82 -6.19 -0.21
N LEU A 39 17.73 -6.36 0.76
CA LEU A 39 19.08 -5.78 0.74
C LEU A 39 20.00 -6.42 -0.31
N LEU A 40 19.85 -7.73 -0.55
CA LEU A 40 20.65 -8.47 -1.52
C LEU A 40 20.16 -8.28 -2.96
N GLY A 41 19.08 -7.53 -3.17
CA GLY A 41 18.52 -7.30 -4.51
C GLY A 41 18.16 -8.60 -5.21
N VAL A 42 17.71 -9.60 -4.43
CA VAL A 42 17.31 -10.89 -5.01
C VAL A 42 16.17 -10.58 -5.98
N THR A 43 16.40 -10.84 -7.27
CA THR A 43 15.59 -10.41 -8.45
C THR A 43 14.21 -11.04 -8.53
N ASN A 44 13.72 -11.56 -7.42
CA ASN A 44 12.64 -12.50 -7.32
C ASN A 44 11.69 -11.98 -6.23
N LEU A 45 10.38 -11.99 -6.48
CA LEU A 45 9.30 -11.61 -5.54
C LEU A 45 9.22 -12.47 -4.26
N HIS A 46 10.31 -13.12 -3.82
CA HIS A 46 10.38 -13.85 -2.57
C HIS A 46 10.08 -12.98 -1.35
N TYR A 47 10.40 -11.68 -1.39
CA TYR A 47 10.02 -10.76 -0.32
C TYR A 47 8.48 -10.70 -0.15
N ALA A 48 7.70 -10.90 -1.21
CA ALA A 48 6.24 -10.95 -1.14
C ALA A 48 5.75 -12.21 -0.40
N ILE A 49 6.47 -13.32 -0.51
CA ILE A 49 6.20 -14.54 0.26
C ILE A 49 6.44 -14.27 1.75
N HIS A 50 7.58 -13.67 2.09
CA HIS A 50 7.87 -13.28 3.48
C HIS A 50 6.88 -12.25 4.00
N THR A 51 6.41 -11.34 3.15
CA THR A 51 5.38 -10.35 3.48
C THR A 51 4.06 -11.04 3.86
N LEU A 52 3.59 -12.01 3.06
CA LEU A 52 2.41 -12.81 3.41
C LEU A 52 2.64 -13.71 4.63
N GLY A 53 3.85 -14.26 4.80
CA GLY A 53 4.23 -15.01 5.99
C GLY A 53 4.17 -14.17 7.26
N LEU A 54 4.72 -12.96 7.23
CA LEU A 54 4.64 -11.99 8.34
C LEU A 54 3.20 -11.63 8.67
N MET A 55 2.35 -11.44 7.65
CA MET A 55 0.92 -11.20 7.84
C MET A 55 0.23 -12.35 8.57
N ASP A 56 0.50 -13.58 8.15
CA ASP A 56 -0.10 -14.76 8.78
C ASP A 56 0.34 -14.95 10.23
N LEU A 57 1.63 -14.68 10.52
CA LEU A 57 2.19 -14.73 11.88
C LEU A 57 1.64 -13.62 12.79
N LEU A 58 1.33 -12.45 12.24
CA LEU A 58 0.91 -11.28 13.01
C LEU A 58 -0.62 -11.13 13.13
N LYS A 59 -1.43 -11.78 12.29
CA LYS A 59 -2.88 -11.53 12.23
C LYS A 59 -3.64 -11.63 13.56
N SER A 60 -3.21 -12.52 14.47
CA SER A 60 -3.87 -12.73 15.77
C SER A 60 -3.50 -11.66 16.81
N GLY A 61 -2.37 -10.98 16.64
CA GLY A 61 -1.78 -10.10 17.65
C GLY A 61 -1.24 -10.83 18.88
N VAL A 62 -1.14 -12.17 18.84
CA VAL A 62 -0.62 -13.00 19.94
C VAL A 62 0.69 -13.65 19.51
N LEU A 63 1.76 -13.41 20.26
CA LEU A 63 3.06 -14.04 20.06
C LEU A 63 3.61 -14.61 21.36
N SER A 64 4.22 -15.78 21.27
CA SER A 64 4.97 -16.41 22.35
C SER A 64 6.39 -15.83 22.43
N GLY A 65 6.82 -15.46 23.64
CA GLY A 65 8.22 -15.09 23.92
C GLY A 65 8.64 -13.67 23.49
N ALA A 66 7.70 -12.81 23.10
CA ALA A 66 7.96 -11.39 22.82
C ALA A 66 7.59 -10.52 24.04
N ASP A 67 8.44 -9.55 24.38
CA ASP A 67 7.96 -8.41 25.19
C ASP A 67 7.17 -7.42 24.32
N GLU A 68 6.36 -6.58 24.96
CA GLU A 68 5.49 -5.63 24.26
C GLU A 68 6.30 -4.67 23.38
N LYS A 69 7.43 -4.16 23.87
CA LYS A 69 8.24 -3.17 23.14
C LYS A 69 8.78 -3.75 21.83
N ASN A 70 9.34 -4.94 21.89
CA ASN A 70 9.91 -5.65 20.75
C ASN A 70 8.83 -6.05 19.74
N PHE A 71 7.65 -6.46 20.21
CA PHE A 71 6.51 -6.72 19.34
C PHE A 71 6.14 -5.51 18.47
N TRP A 72 5.92 -4.36 19.10
CA TRP A 72 5.50 -3.15 18.38
C TRP A 72 6.58 -2.61 17.44
N ASN A 73 7.86 -2.80 17.76
CA ASN A 73 8.96 -2.45 16.85
C ASN A 73 8.96 -3.29 15.57
N ILE A 74 8.61 -4.58 15.64
CA ILE A 74 8.49 -5.43 14.44
C ILE A 74 7.25 -5.07 13.64
N LEU A 75 6.15 -4.81 14.33
CA LEU A 75 4.88 -4.47 13.69
C LEU A 75 4.95 -3.13 12.95
N ASP A 76 5.77 -2.19 13.44
CA ASP A 76 5.97 -0.88 12.83
C ASP A 76 6.27 -1.01 11.33
N ASN A 77 5.36 -0.45 10.53
CA ASN A 77 5.33 -0.49 9.06
C ASN A 77 5.11 -1.86 8.39
N THR A 78 5.04 -2.97 9.13
CA THR A 78 4.75 -4.30 8.56
C THR A 78 3.29 -4.40 8.10
N TYR A 79 2.38 -3.66 8.73
CA TYR A 79 0.96 -3.67 8.37
C TYR A 79 0.64 -2.98 7.03
N ILE A 80 1.57 -2.23 6.46
CA ILE A 80 1.30 -1.33 5.32
C ILE A 80 1.26 -2.08 4.02
N ASP A 81 2.09 -3.10 3.89
CA ASP A 81 2.03 -3.99 2.75
C ASP A 81 0.65 -4.67 2.69
N ASP A 82 0.08 -5.05 3.85
CA ASP A 82 -1.27 -5.61 3.91
C ASP A 82 -2.30 -4.56 3.54
N VAL A 83 -2.24 -3.36 4.11
CA VAL A 83 -3.19 -2.29 3.82
C VAL A 83 -3.20 -1.96 2.33
N THR A 84 -2.03 -1.86 1.70
CA THR A 84 -1.90 -1.59 0.27
C THR A 84 -2.52 -2.73 -0.55
N MET A 85 -2.17 -3.98 -0.23
CA MET A 85 -2.76 -5.15 -0.90
C MET A 85 -4.27 -5.25 -0.68
N ALA A 86 -4.75 -4.93 0.52
CA ALA A 86 -6.14 -5.01 0.91
C ALA A 86 -6.98 -3.96 0.18
N MET A 87 -6.50 -2.72 0.07
CA MET A 87 -7.16 -1.66 -0.70
C MET A 87 -7.25 -2.04 -2.18
N THR A 88 -6.17 -2.55 -2.77
CA THR A 88 -6.12 -2.97 -4.18
C THR A 88 -7.02 -4.18 -4.44
N ALA A 89 -7.02 -5.17 -3.54
CA ALA A 89 -7.86 -6.37 -3.66
C ALA A 89 -9.31 -6.16 -3.21
N GLY A 90 -9.64 -4.99 -2.65
CA GLY A 90 -10.97 -4.68 -2.16
C GLY A 90 -11.43 -5.51 -0.97
N ARG A 91 -10.53 -5.82 -0.04
CA ARG A 91 -10.84 -6.51 1.22
C ARG A 91 -10.45 -5.65 2.43
N PRO A 92 -10.97 -5.92 3.63
CA PRO A 92 -10.43 -5.36 4.87
C PRO A 92 -8.97 -5.77 5.10
N SER A 93 -8.25 -4.96 5.88
CA SER A 93 -6.93 -5.35 6.40
C SER A 93 -7.08 -6.51 7.38
N ILE A 94 -6.10 -7.41 7.42
CA ILE A 94 -6.06 -8.46 8.47
C ILE A 94 -5.82 -7.86 9.86
N TYR A 95 -5.30 -6.63 9.93
CA TYR A 95 -5.06 -5.87 11.14
C TYR A 95 -6.27 -5.02 11.56
N ASP A 96 -7.33 -4.96 10.75
CA ASP A 96 -8.60 -4.32 11.11
C ASP A 96 -9.46 -5.27 11.96
N ASN A 97 -8.96 -5.57 13.17
CA ASN A 97 -9.58 -6.49 14.12
C ASN A 97 -9.52 -5.95 15.56
N ASP A 98 -10.31 -6.54 16.45
CA ASP A 98 -10.47 -6.05 17.83
C ASP A 98 -9.15 -5.94 18.60
N THR A 99 -8.22 -6.88 18.39
CA THR A 99 -6.90 -6.88 19.06
C THR A 99 -6.12 -5.62 18.72
N TYR A 100 -5.99 -5.30 17.44
CA TYR A 100 -5.23 -4.13 16.99
C TYR A 100 -6.01 -2.83 17.19
N LEU A 101 -7.30 -2.79 16.89
CA LEU A 101 -8.09 -1.57 17.05
C LEU A 101 -8.16 -1.13 18.51
N SER A 102 -8.32 -2.06 19.45
CA SER A 102 -8.34 -1.73 20.88
C SER A 102 -6.98 -1.26 21.41
N SER A 103 -5.88 -1.90 20.98
CA SER A 103 -4.52 -1.58 21.44
C SER A 103 -3.93 -0.32 20.81
N THR A 104 -4.45 0.10 19.64
CA THR A 104 -3.98 1.29 18.91
C THR A 104 -4.91 2.50 19.06
N HIS A 105 -6.07 2.36 19.70
CA HIS A 105 -7.03 3.45 19.82
C HIS A 105 -6.44 4.62 20.64
N PRO A 106 -6.54 5.88 20.19
CA PRO A 106 -5.91 7.01 20.88
C PRO A 106 -6.28 7.18 22.36
N ALA A 107 -7.53 6.88 22.74
CA ALA A 107 -7.95 6.94 24.14
C ALA A 107 -7.25 5.90 25.04
N VAL A 108 -6.82 4.77 24.47
CA VAL A 108 -6.03 3.75 25.17
C VAL A 108 -4.57 4.19 25.21
N LEU A 109 -4.03 4.67 24.09
CA LEU A 109 -2.65 5.15 24.00
C LEU A 109 -2.36 6.29 25.00
N ALA A 110 -3.30 7.19 25.21
CA ALA A 110 -3.19 8.28 26.19
C ALA A 110 -3.03 7.80 27.65
N ARG A 111 -3.34 6.54 27.95
CA ARG A 111 -3.22 5.93 29.28
C ARG A 111 -1.94 5.10 29.44
N LEU A 112 -1.24 4.81 28.35
CA LEU A 112 -0.01 4.04 28.36
C LEU A 112 1.18 4.97 28.53
N SER A 113 2.22 4.49 29.24
CA SER A 113 3.50 5.18 29.37
C SER A 113 4.35 5.02 28.11
N LEU A 114 3.85 5.51 26.97
CA LEU A 114 4.55 5.49 25.68
C LEU A 114 5.32 6.79 25.45
N ASN A 115 6.44 6.71 24.75
CA ASN A 115 7.05 7.92 24.23
C ASN A 115 6.21 8.50 23.06
N CYS A 116 6.46 9.76 22.70
CA CYS A 116 5.70 10.46 21.67
C CYS A 116 5.68 9.69 20.33
N ARG A 117 6.82 9.13 19.92
CA ARG A 117 6.96 8.35 18.70
C ARG A 117 6.11 7.07 18.72
N GLU A 118 6.18 6.31 19.79
CA GLU A 118 5.40 5.07 19.95
C GLU A 118 3.89 5.36 19.91
N SER A 119 3.46 6.41 20.62
CA SER A 119 2.07 6.86 20.61
C SER A 119 1.62 7.24 19.20
N ILE A 120 2.44 7.99 18.47
CA ILE A 120 2.14 8.43 17.09
C ILE A 120 2.12 7.25 16.11
N SER A 121 3.11 6.36 16.15
CA SER A 121 3.14 5.20 15.25
C SER A 121 1.93 4.29 15.46
N ARG A 122 1.55 4.00 16.72
CA ARG A 122 0.36 3.18 17.03
C ARG A 122 -0.93 3.90 16.62
N ALA A 123 -1.06 5.19 16.92
CA ALA A 123 -2.25 5.97 16.51
C ALA A 123 -2.39 6.07 14.99
N MET A 124 -1.28 6.14 14.25
CA MET A 124 -1.26 6.09 12.80
C MET A 124 -1.70 4.71 12.28
N MET A 125 -1.18 3.63 12.88
CA MET A 125 -1.62 2.27 12.55
C MET A 125 -3.14 2.15 12.71
N HIS A 126 -3.71 2.68 13.80
CA HIS A 126 -5.15 2.65 14.05
C HIS A 126 -5.95 3.18 12.86
N VAL A 127 -5.52 4.30 12.27
CA VAL A 127 -6.21 4.89 11.11
C VAL A 127 -5.95 4.07 9.85
N VAL A 128 -4.68 3.76 9.57
CA VAL A 128 -4.25 3.20 8.28
C VAL A 128 -4.81 1.79 8.05
N VAL A 129 -4.92 0.96 9.10
CA VAL A 129 -5.49 -0.40 8.96
C VAL A 129 -6.98 -0.39 8.62
N GLN A 130 -7.68 0.72 8.88
CA GLN A 130 -9.11 0.88 8.59
C GLN A 130 -9.37 1.45 7.17
N CYS A 131 -8.36 2.01 6.50
CA CYS A 131 -8.49 2.53 5.14
C CYS A 131 -9.05 1.52 4.14
N PRO A 132 -8.65 0.22 4.12
CA PRO A 132 -9.24 -0.76 3.21
C PRO A 132 -10.73 -0.97 3.43
N ARG A 133 -11.20 -0.99 4.69
CA ARG A 133 -12.64 -1.09 5.01
C ARG A 133 -13.39 0.15 4.54
N LEU A 134 -12.79 1.35 4.67
CA LEU A 134 -13.36 2.58 4.11
C LEU A 134 -13.46 2.48 2.57
N THR A 135 -12.40 2.04 1.88
CA THR A 135 -12.40 1.83 0.42
C THR A 135 -13.53 0.90 -0.02
N VAL A 136 -13.74 -0.22 0.70
CA VAL A 136 -14.84 -1.15 0.43
C VAL A 136 -16.20 -0.48 0.63
N SER A 137 -16.36 0.30 1.71
CA SER A 137 -17.61 1.00 2.01
C SER A 137 -17.93 2.08 0.98
N ILE A 138 -16.93 2.86 0.56
CA ILE A 138 -17.07 3.86 -0.52
C ILE A 138 -17.48 3.19 -1.82
N ARG A 139 -16.81 2.10 -2.20
CA ARG A 139 -17.14 1.35 -3.42
C ARG A 139 -18.59 0.86 -3.39
N HIS A 140 -19.04 0.32 -2.27
CA HIS A 140 -20.42 -0.12 -2.10
C HIS A 140 -21.42 1.03 -2.21
N ALA A 141 -21.15 2.17 -1.56
CA ALA A 141 -21.99 3.37 -1.63
C ALA A 141 -22.06 3.97 -3.04
N VAL A 142 -20.94 4.00 -3.78
CA VAL A 142 -20.89 4.49 -5.17
C VAL A 142 -21.75 3.63 -6.10
N ARG A 143 -21.77 2.31 -5.90
CA ARG A 143 -22.62 1.39 -6.68
C ARG A 143 -24.09 1.46 -6.33
N ASN A 144 -24.39 1.76 -5.07
CA ASN A 144 -25.74 1.76 -4.54
C ASN A 144 -26.08 3.17 -4.03
N PRO A 145 -26.12 4.20 -4.89
CA PRO A 145 -26.33 5.58 -4.44
C PRO A 145 -27.73 5.81 -3.81
N GLY A 146 -28.68 4.89 -4.06
CA GLY A 146 -29.99 4.88 -3.40
C GLY A 146 -30.00 4.22 -2.02
N ASP A 147 -28.93 3.50 -1.65
CA ASP A 147 -28.75 2.95 -0.30
C ASP A 147 -28.19 4.04 0.62
N VAL A 148 -29.10 4.75 1.26
CA VAL A 148 -28.77 5.86 2.17
C VAL A 148 -27.94 5.36 3.36
N ASP A 149 -28.16 4.13 3.82
CA ASP A 149 -27.44 3.56 4.96
C ASP A 149 -25.98 3.25 4.59
N ALA A 150 -25.74 2.73 3.38
CA ALA A 150 -24.40 2.53 2.84
C ALA A 150 -23.62 3.85 2.71
N VAL A 151 -24.26 4.88 2.16
CA VAL A 151 -23.66 6.22 2.01
C VAL A 151 -23.36 6.82 3.38
N ALA A 152 -24.33 6.82 4.29
CA ALA A 152 -24.16 7.38 5.64
C ALA A 152 -23.07 6.64 6.42
N SER A 153 -22.99 5.32 6.30
CA SER A 153 -21.95 4.51 6.93
C SER A 153 -20.56 4.85 6.40
N ALA A 154 -20.39 4.98 5.08
CA ALA A 154 -19.11 5.35 4.47
C ALA A 154 -18.66 6.76 4.88
N VAL A 155 -19.58 7.73 4.89
CA VAL A 155 -19.29 9.12 5.31
C VAL A 155 -18.92 9.18 6.80
N SER A 156 -19.72 8.54 7.67
CA SER A 156 -19.44 8.48 9.11
C SER A 156 -18.09 7.84 9.41
N HIS A 157 -17.75 6.76 8.69
CA HIS A 157 -16.45 6.11 8.78
C HIS A 157 -15.31 7.06 8.40
N ALA A 158 -15.44 7.75 7.26
CA ALA A 158 -14.45 8.72 6.79
C ALA A 158 -14.28 9.89 7.76
N GLU A 159 -15.37 10.45 8.28
CA GLU A 159 -15.36 11.52 9.29
C GLU A 159 -14.63 11.09 10.57
N ASN A 160 -14.88 9.87 11.03
CA ASN A 160 -14.22 9.36 12.23
C ASN A 160 -12.71 9.19 12.01
N LEU A 161 -12.29 8.57 10.91
CA LEU A 161 -10.86 8.44 10.58
C LEU A 161 -10.20 9.82 10.44
N TRP A 162 -10.86 10.76 9.77
CA TRP A 162 -10.36 12.12 9.60
C TRP A 162 -10.28 12.92 10.91
N ARG A 163 -11.15 12.65 11.88
CA ARG A 163 -11.02 13.22 13.23
C ARG A 163 -9.82 12.65 13.97
N LEU A 164 -9.53 11.36 13.80
CA LEU A 164 -8.41 10.69 14.46
C LEU A 164 -7.05 11.14 13.91
N THR A 165 -6.97 11.50 12.63
CA THR A 165 -5.74 12.07 12.03
C THR A 165 -5.45 13.51 12.45
N ARG A 166 -6.46 14.25 12.92
CA ARG A 166 -6.35 15.66 13.34
C ARG A 166 -5.70 15.90 14.71
N GLN A 167 -4.96 14.94 15.26
CA GLN A 167 -4.30 15.17 16.55
C GLN A 167 -3.10 16.08 16.37
N ARG A 168 -3.13 17.25 17.03
CA ARG A 168 -2.06 18.26 17.02
C ARG A 168 -0.66 17.70 17.28
N HIS A 169 -0.58 16.65 18.11
CA HIS A 169 0.66 15.96 18.42
C HIS A 169 1.37 15.34 17.19
N PHE A 170 0.64 14.93 16.15
CA PHE A 170 1.25 14.45 14.90
C PHE A 170 2.02 15.55 14.18
N VAL A 171 1.40 16.72 14.03
CA VAL A 171 1.98 17.87 13.31
C VAL A 171 3.19 18.39 14.06
N ASP A 172 3.07 18.55 15.38
CA ASP A 172 4.18 19.04 16.23
C ASP A 172 5.38 18.08 16.17
N TYR A 173 5.14 16.76 16.20
CA TYR A 173 6.19 15.75 16.07
C TYR A 173 6.87 15.80 14.71
N ILE A 174 6.09 15.81 13.62
CA ILE A 174 6.62 15.84 12.25
C ILE A 174 7.48 17.10 12.05
N ASN A 175 6.98 18.26 12.46
CA ASN A 175 7.72 19.51 12.33
C ASN A 175 9.03 19.52 13.14
N ALA A 176 9.03 18.88 14.33
CA ALA A 176 10.25 18.75 15.13
C ALA A 176 11.28 17.76 14.53
N SER A 177 10.82 16.81 13.70
CA SER A 177 11.67 15.80 13.07
C SER A 177 12.24 16.20 11.70
N ILE A 178 11.81 17.33 11.13
CA ILE A 178 12.20 17.78 9.78
C ILE A 178 13.45 18.68 9.81
N LYS A 179 14.40 18.41 8.92
CA LYS A 179 15.52 19.32 8.58
C LYS A 179 15.41 19.75 7.12
N THR A 180 15.50 21.05 6.86
CA THR A 180 15.43 21.59 5.49
C THR A 180 16.81 21.53 4.81
N VAL A 181 16.84 21.00 3.59
CA VAL A 181 18.03 20.96 2.73
C VAL A 181 17.87 22.00 1.63
N ALA A 182 18.74 23.02 1.65
CA ALA A 182 18.64 24.17 0.75
C ALA A 182 19.09 23.89 -0.69
N LYS A 183 19.83 22.81 -0.93
CA LYS A 183 20.37 22.48 -2.25
C LYS A 183 19.59 21.34 -2.88
N LEU A 184 18.95 21.63 -4.00
CA LEU A 184 18.27 20.63 -4.84
C LEU A 184 19.22 20.19 -5.96
N ASP A 185 19.46 18.88 -6.07
CA ASP A 185 20.21 18.28 -7.20
C ASP A 185 19.20 17.79 -8.29
N ASP A 186 18.17 18.59 -8.64
CA ASP A 186 17.25 18.29 -9.77
C ASP A 186 16.51 19.54 -10.32
N ASP A 187 16.98 20.06 -11.45
CA ASP A 187 16.40 21.24 -12.13
C ASP A 187 15.00 20.98 -12.70
N ALA A 188 14.58 19.71 -12.88
CA ALA A 188 13.33 19.38 -13.55
C ALA A 188 12.08 19.77 -12.74
N VAL A 189 12.21 19.90 -11.42
CA VAL A 189 11.13 20.22 -10.47
C VAL A 189 11.53 21.24 -9.41
N ALA A 190 12.70 21.88 -9.56
CA ALA A 190 13.20 22.87 -8.60
C ALA A 190 12.25 24.05 -8.40
N ASP A 191 11.56 24.48 -9.46
CA ASP A 191 10.53 25.52 -9.46
C ASP A 191 9.25 25.11 -8.70
N ILE A 192 9.04 23.82 -8.49
CA ILE A 192 7.83 23.26 -7.85
C ILE A 192 8.10 22.91 -6.38
N LEU A 193 9.21 22.24 -6.09
CA LEU A 193 9.49 21.69 -4.76
C LEU A 193 10.28 22.65 -3.85
N GLY A 194 11.08 23.55 -4.43
CA GLY A 194 11.74 24.69 -3.76
C GLY A 194 12.85 24.36 -2.74
N TYR A 195 12.76 23.23 -2.03
CA TYR A 195 13.75 22.75 -1.07
C TYR A 195 13.55 21.25 -0.77
N GLY A 196 14.59 20.59 -0.24
CA GLY A 196 14.53 19.20 0.21
C GLY A 196 14.20 19.09 1.70
N ILE A 197 13.66 17.95 2.13
CA ILE A 197 13.39 17.64 3.54
C ILE A 197 14.13 16.36 3.93
N ASP A 198 14.97 16.45 4.95
CA ASP A 198 15.74 15.35 5.52
C ASP A 198 15.28 15.03 6.96
N PHE A 199 15.56 13.82 7.42
CA PHE A 199 15.19 13.32 8.74
C PHE A 199 16.38 12.65 9.41
N ASP A 200 16.49 12.80 10.72
CA ASP A 200 17.52 12.10 11.50
C ASP A 200 17.30 10.57 11.52
N LEU A 201 16.06 10.13 11.31
CA LEU A 201 15.67 8.73 11.40
C LEU A 201 14.71 8.35 10.27
N ALA A 202 14.92 7.16 9.70
CA ALA A 202 14.05 6.61 8.67
C ALA A 202 12.61 6.43 9.15
N GLN A 203 12.39 6.15 10.44
CA GLN A 203 11.03 6.06 11.00
C GLN A 203 10.30 7.41 10.94
N ASP A 204 11.00 8.52 11.17
CA ASP A 204 10.42 9.85 11.17
C ASP A 204 10.04 10.29 9.75
N MET A 205 10.91 9.97 8.77
CA MET A 205 10.60 10.10 7.35
C MET A 205 9.32 9.33 6.99
N VAL A 206 9.23 8.10 7.47
CA VAL A 206 8.10 7.21 7.19
C VAL A 206 6.79 7.71 7.83
N ILE A 207 6.85 8.34 9.01
CA ILE A 207 5.68 8.97 9.64
C ILE A 207 5.30 10.27 8.91
N ALA A 208 6.28 11.12 8.58
CA ALA A 208 6.06 12.44 7.99
C ALA A 208 5.46 12.38 6.58
N THR A 209 5.79 11.35 5.81
CA THR A 209 5.25 11.12 4.46
C THR A 209 3.77 10.76 4.41
N ARG A 210 3.09 10.66 5.57
CA ARG A 210 1.73 10.11 5.70
C ARG A 210 0.69 11.10 6.21
N PHE A 211 1.10 12.32 6.57
CA PHE A 211 0.20 13.33 7.10
C PHE A 211 0.24 14.63 6.32
N PRO A 212 -0.91 15.10 5.82
CA PRO A 212 -1.03 16.47 5.35
C PRO A 212 -1.12 17.46 6.52
N VAL A 213 -0.58 18.66 6.33
CA VAL A 213 -0.69 19.77 7.28
C VAL A 213 -1.83 20.69 6.85
N GLU A 214 -2.69 21.07 7.82
CA GLU A 214 -3.76 22.09 7.83
C GLU A 214 -5.25 21.66 7.81
N PHE A 215 -6.10 22.59 8.32
CA PHE A 215 -7.48 22.98 7.92
C PHE A 215 -8.61 23.04 8.99
N LYS A 216 -9.57 23.96 8.73
CA LYS A 216 -10.67 24.50 9.58
C LYS A 216 -12.08 23.91 9.29
N LEU A 217 -12.89 23.82 10.35
CA LEU A 217 -14.37 23.88 10.50
C LEU A 217 -15.33 23.27 9.45
N SER A 218 -15.05 22.04 8.98
CA SER A 218 -16.07 21.00 8.74
C SER A 218 -15.48 19.63 9.16
N LEU A 219 -16.29 18.57 9.31
CA LEU A 219 -15.72 17.25 9.68
C LEU A 219 -14.96 16.61 8.53
N LEU A 220 -15.39 16.73 7.28
CA LEU A 220 -14.59 16.44 6.07
C LEU A 220 -14.42 17.72 5.23
N PRO A 221 -13.22 18.03 4.73
CA PRO A 221 -12.98 19.21 3.90
C PRO A 221 -13.76 19.11 2.59
N GLY A 222 -14.20 20.24 2.04
CA GLY A 222 -14.80 20.28 0.70
C GLY A 222 -13.79 19.83 -0.38
N PRO A 223 -14.25 19.43 -1.59
CA PRO A 223 -13.40 18.84 -2.61
C PRO A 223 -12.13 19.66 -2.92
N ALA A 224 -12.24 20.97 -3.08
CA ALA A 224 -11.09 21.83 -3.36
C ALA A 224 -10.04 21.84 -2.23
N ALA A 225 -10.49 21.83 -0.97
CA ALA A 225 -9.61 21.75 0.19
C ALA A 225 -8.96 20.36 0.30
N PHE A 226 -9.72 19.28 0.05
CA PHE A 226 -9.18 17.92 0.01
C PHE A 226 -8.10 17.76 -1.08
N HIS A 227 -8.31 18.36 -2.26
CA HIS A 227 -7.31 18.35 -3.33
C HIS A 227 -6.03 19.10 -2.94
N GLY A 228 -6.16 20.27 -2.31
CA GLY A 228 -5.00 21.02 -1.81
C GLY A 228 -4.18 20.24 -0.79
N ILE A 229 -4.86 19.52 0.11
CA ILE A 229 -4.27 18.61 1.10
C ILE A 229 -3.51 17.46 0.42
N ASP A 230 -4.14 16.79 -0.54
CA ASP A 230 -3.56 15.64 -1.26
C ASP A 230 -2.31 16.04 -2.07
N VAL A 231 -2.38 17.16 -2.79
CA VAL A 231 -1.24 17.72 -3.54
C VAL A 231 -0.13 18.17 -2.59
N SER A 232 -0.47 18.83 -1.48
CA SER A 232 0.51 19.24 -0.46
C SER A 232 1.27 18.03 0.10
N ALA A 233 0.57 16.95 0.45
CA ALA A 233 1.20 15.71 0.92
C ALA A 233 2.15 15.12 -0.14
N ALA A 234 1.74 15.10 -1.41
CA ALA A 234 2.57 14.62 -2.51
C ALA A 234 3.81 15.49 -2.74
N ILE A 235 3.70 16.81 -2.56
CA ILE A 235 4.84 17.73 -2.59
C ILE A 235 5.83 17.40 -1.47
N GLN A 236 5.37 17.20 -0.24
CA GLN A 236 6.27 16.83 0.87
C GLN A 236 7.03 15.54 0.57
N LEU A 237 6.34 14.54 0.02
CA LEU A 237 6.96 13.28 -0.46
C LEU A 237 8.04 13.52 -1.53
N GLY A 238 7.78 14.42 -2.48
CA GLY A 238 8.77 14.85 -3.46
C GLY A 238 10.01 15.49 -2.81
N ARG A 239 9.81 16.34 -1.78
CA ARG A 239 10.91 16.97 -1.04
C ARG A 239 11.77 15.96 -0.28
N VAL A 240 11.17 14.89 0.25
CA VAL A 240 11.91 13.79 0.87
C VAL A 240 12.81 13.11 -0.16
N VAL A 241 12.27 12.80 -1.34
CA VAL A 241 13.04 12.16 -2.41
C VAL A 241 14.17 13.04 -2.92
N LEU A 242 13.93 14.35 -3.05
CA LEU A 242 14.99 15.31 -3.42
C LEU A 242 16.12 15.38 -2.40
N ALA A 243 15.83 15.15 -1.12
CA ALA A 243 16.82 15.15 -0.06
C ALA A 243 17.54 13.80 0.09
N LEU A 244 17.10 12.74 -0.60
CA LEU A 244 17.85 11.50 -0.64
C LEU A 244 19.22 11.80 -1.26
N GLY A 245 20.28 11.69 -0.45
CA GLY A 245 21.65 11.89 -0.93
C GLY A 245 21.97 10.97 -2.13
N ARG A 246 23.07 11.22 -2.83
CA ARG A 246 23.38 10.55 -4.12
C ARG A 246 23.33 9.00 -4.06
N ASN A 247 23.71 8.43 -2.92
CA ASN A 247 23.77 6.99 -2.66
C ASN A 247 23.02 6.64 -1.36
N PRO A 248 21.67 6.68 -1.34
CA PRO A 248 20.90 6.28 -0.17
C PRO A 248 21.02 4.77 0.04
N SER A 249 20.91 4.32 1.29
CA SER A 249 20.94 2.88 1.58
C SER A 249 19.77 2.16 0.90
N PRO A 250 19.91 0.87 0.50
CA PRO A 250 18.78 0.14 -0.08
C PRO A 250 17.56 0.10 0.84
N LEU A 251 17.75 0.01 2.16
CA LEU A 251 16.64 0.07 3.11
C LEU A 251 15.90 1.42 3.06
N THR A 252 16.64 2.53 2.99
CA THR A 252 16.05 3.86 2.80
C THR A 252 15.23 3.89 1.51
N LEU A 253 15.81 3.39 0.41
CA LEU A 253 15.13 3.32 -0.89
C LEU A 253 13.81 2.56 -0.83
N ILE A 254 13.77 1.35 -0.23
CA ILE A 254 12.52 0.60 -0.09
C ILE A 254 11.50 1.36 0.77
N ARG A 255 11.95 1.95 1.88
CA ARG A 255 11.06 2.64 2.81
C ARG A 255 10.48 3.93 2.23
N THR A 256 11.21 4.60 1.34
CA THR A 256 10.71 5.80 0.64
C THR A 256 9.90 5.42 -0.61
N HIS A 257 10.25 4.34 -1.30
CA HIS A 257 9.62 3.93 -2.56
C HIS A 257 8.10 3.72 -2.42
N GLY A 258 7.64 2.99 -1.40
CA GLY A 258 6.21 2.73 -1.20
C GLY A 258 5.38 4.02 -1.09
N PRO A 259 5.64 4.88 -0.09
CA PRO A 259 4.98 6.18 0.04
C PRO A 259 5.13 7.07 -1.20
N PHE A 260 6.33 7.11 -1.80
CA PHE A 260 6.60 7.95 -2.97
C PHE A 260 5.84 7.48 -4.22
N SER A 261 5.80 6.18 -4.49
CA SER A 261 4.99 5.60 -5.57
C SER A 261 3.49 5.76 -5.32
N GLY A 262 3.04 5.76 -4.06
CA GLY A 262 1.68 6.15 -3.68
C GLY A 262 1.34 7.61 -4.02
N SER A 263 2.31 8.53 -3.96
CA SER A 263 2.11 9.95 -4.30
C SER A 263 1.70 10.17 -5.77
N ILE A 264 1.99 9.21 -6.65
CA ILE A 264 1.51 9.21 -8.04
C ILE A 264 -0.02 9.36 -8.08
N GLY A 265 -0.72 8.75 -7.12
CA GLY A 265 -2.18 8.84 -7.00
C GLY A 265 -2.69 10.27 -6.79
N ALA A 266 -1.99 11.09 -6.01
CA ALA A 266 -2.36 12.48 -5.79
C ALA A 266 -2.27 13.29 -7.10
N TRP A 267 -1.17 13.12 -7.85
CA TRP A 267 -1.01 13.76 -9.15
C TRP A 267 -2.01 13.25 -10.18
N HIS A 268 -2.29 11.94 -10.19
CA HIS A 268 -3.30 11.36 -11.07
C HIS A 268 -4.70 11.94 -10.81
N ARG A 269 -5.12 12.00 -9.55
CA ARG A 269 -6.39 12.61 -9.15
C ARG A 269 -6.43 14.11 -9.47
N GLN A 270 -5.34 14.83 -9.25
CA GLN A 270 -5.23 16.25 -9.63
C GLN A 270 -5.44 16.46 -11.13
N LEU A 271 -4.85 15.62 -11.98
CA LEU A 271 -5.05 15.68 -13.43
C LEU A 271 -6.50 15.42 -13.83
N ARG A 272 -7.16 14.43 -13.21
CA ARG A 272 -8.59 14.12 -13.43
C ARG A 272 -9.49 15.28 -13.00
N TYR A 273 -9.22 15.88 -11.84
CA TYR A 273 -9.94 17.03 -11.31
C TYR A 273 -9.82 18.25 -12.24
N LEU A 274 -8.60 18.63 -12.61
CA LEU A 274 -8.34 19.77 -13.50
C LEU A 274 -8.97 19.56 -14.89
N SER A 275 -8.96 18.33 -15.39
CA SER A 275 -9.56 17.98 -16.67
C SER A 275 -11.10 18.06 -16.63
N THR A 276 -11.72 17.67 -15.52
CA THR A 276 -13.17 17.79 -15.33
C THR A 276 -13.61 19.25 -15.27
N LEU A 277 -12.84 20.09 -14.57
CA LEU A 277 -13.08 21.54 -14.51
C LEU A 277 -12.91 22.23 -15.87
N ARG A 278 -12.00 21.73 -16.72
CA ARG A 278 -11.78 22.23 -18.08
C ARG A 278 -12.99 21.98 -18.99
N SER A 279 -13.62 20.82 -18.87
CA SER A 279 -14.81 20.46 -19.66
C SER A 279 -16.09 21.20 -19.24
N GLY A 280 -16.17 21.68 -17.99
CA GLY A 280 -17.37 22.34 -17.44
C GLY A 280 -17.40 23.87 -17.50
N SER A 281 -16.33 24.54 -17.96
CA SER A 281 -16.14 25.99 -17.79
C SER A 281 -16.06 26.73 -19.14
N ALA A 282 -17.19 27.21 -19.65
CA ALA A 282 -17.25 28.00 -20.89
C ALA A 282 -16.77 29.47 -20.74
N ASN A 283 -16.48 29.95 -19.53
CA ASN A 283 -16.14 31.37 -19.28
C ASN A 283 -14.85 31.55 -18.47
N ALA A 284 -14.15 32.65 -18.80
CA ALA A 284 -12.93 33.24 -18.20
C ALA A 284 -11.56 32.75 -18.75
N ILE A 285 -11.06 33.49 -19.75
CA ILE A 285 -9.75 33.37 -20.41
C ILE A 285 -8.57 33.39 -19.39
N THR A 286 -8.66 34.21 -18.34
CA THR A 286 -7.64 34.31 -17.28
C THR A 286 -7.63 33.11 -16.34
N SER A 287 -8.78 32.45 -16.13
CA SER A 287 -8.84 31.19 -15.37
C SER A 287 -8.29 30.00 -16.16
N GLY A 288 -8.32 30.08 -17.50
CA GLY A 288 -7.77 29.05 -18.39
C GLY A 288 -6.25 28.96 -18.31
N ILE A 289 -5.54 30.09 -18.30
CA ILE A 289 -4.07 30.12 -18.27
C ILE A 289 -3.51 29.52 -16.97
N ALA A 290 -4.05 29.93 -15.81
CA ALA A 290 -3.64 29.38 -14.52
C ALA A 290 -3.92 27.87 -14.41
N ARG A 291 -5.06 27.41 -14.95
CA ARG A 291 -5.41 25.98 -14.99
C ARG A 291 -4.51 25.17 -15.92
N ASP A 292 -4.13 25.73 -17.07
CA ASP A 292 -3.20 25.08 -18.00
C ASP A 292 -1.77 25.02 -17.43
N GLU A 293 -1.39 25.98 -16.59
CA GLU A 293 -0.17 25.91 -15.79
C GLU A 293 -0.25 24.83 -14.72
N ASP A 294 -1.32 24.78 -13.92
CA ASP A 294 -1.54 23.73 -12.91
C ASP A 294 -1.54 22.32 -13.53
N LEU A 295 -2.16 22.16 -14.69
CA LEU A 295 -2.19 20.89 -15.42
C LEU A 295 -0.79 20.49 -15.89
N ARG A 296 -0.01 21.42 -16.44
CA ARG A 296 1.39 21.18 -16.83
C ARG A 296 2.25 20.83 -15.62
N THR A 297 2.08 21.51 -14.50
CA THR A 297 2.76 21.22 -13.24
C THR A 297 2.44 19.82 -12.75
N ALA A 298 1.16 19.44 -12.72
CA ALA A 298 0.74 18.09 -12.32
C ALA A 298 1.29 17.01 -13.26
N LEU A 299 1.32 17.24 -14.58
CA LEU A 299 1.92 16.32 -15.55
C LEU A 299 3.42 16.14 -15.33
N ARG A 300 4.15 17.26 -15.14
CA ARG A 300 5.59 17.25 -14.85
C ARG A 300 5.88 16.49 -13.57
N MET A 301 5.13 16.75 -12.50
CA MET A 301 5.29 16.05 -11.23
C MET A 301 4.98 14.56 -11.34
N LYS A 302 3.86 14.18 -11.97
CA LYS A 302 3.52 12.76 -12.19
C LYS A 302 4.65 12.03 -12.93
N LYS A 303 5.15 12.63 -14.01
CA LYS A 303 6.27 12.06 -14.80
C LYS A 303 7.55 11.96 -13.96
N TRP A 304 7.91 13.02 -13.26
CA TRP A 304 9.11 13.05 -12.42
C TRP A 304 9.06 11.99 -11.30
N VAL A 305 7.91 11.81 -10.65
CA VAL A 305 7.72 10.77 -9.62
C VAL A 305 7.87 9.38 -10.23
N LEU A 306 7.25 9.11 -11.38
CA LEU A 306 7.37 7.82 -12.08
C LEU A 306 8.82 7.52 -12.47
N ASP A 307 9.51 8.49 -13.07
CA ASP A 307 10.90 8.35 -13.49
C ASP A 307 11.81 8.06 -12.28
N ASN A 308 11.63 8.78 -11.17
CA ASN A 308 12.39 8.53 -9.94
C ASN A 308 12.03 7.19 -9.27
N CYS A 309 10.76 6.77 -9.27
CA CYS A 309 10.39 5.43 -8.81
C CYS A 309 11.12 4.36 -9.63
N ASN A 310 11.16 4.51 -10.95
CA ASN A 310 11.88 3.58 -11.83
C ASN A 310 13.39 3.59 -11.59
N VAL A 311 14.01 4.74 -11.28
CA VAL A 311 15.41 4.80 -10.85
C VAL A 311 15.63 3.98 -9.58
N ILE A 312 14.73 4.10 -8.60
CA ILE A 312 14.80 3.30 -7.36
C ILE A 312 14.64 1.81 -7.66
N LEU A 313 13.65 1.41 -8.46
CA LEU A 313 13.41 0.02 -8.84
C LEU A 313 14.59 -0.57 -9.61
N ASN A 314 15.19 0.18 -10.54
CA ASN A 314 16.38 -0.24 -11.28
C ASN A 314 17.56 -0.50 -10.33
N ARG A 315 17.77 0.36 -9.32
CA ARG A 315 18.81 0.15 -8.29
C ARG A 315 18.55 -1.09 -7.42
N LEU A 316 17.30 -1.49 -7.30
CA LEU A 316 16.88 -2.69 -6.56
C LEU A 316 16.75 -3.93 -7.46
N HIS A 317 17.08 -3.82 -8.75
CA HIS A 317 16.91 -4.87 -9.76
C HIS A 317 15.46 -5.40 -9.86
N ILE A 318 14.48 -4.51 -9.68
CA ILE A 318 13.05 -4.79 -9.85
C ILE A 318 12.58 -4.22 -11.19
N THR A 319 11.66 -4.91 -11.86
CA THR A 319 11.04 -4.45 -13.09
C THR A 319 10.37 -3.09 -12.91
N GLN A 320 10.52 -2.21 -13.91
CA GLN A 320 9.93 -0.88 -13.92
C GLN A 320 8.41 -0.91 -13.85
N VAL A 321 7.82 0.18 -13.37
CA VAL A 321 6.36 0.34 -13.24
C VAL A 321 5.71 0.38 -14.62
N ASP A 322 4.69 -0.46 -14.85
CA ASP A 322 3.73 -0.23 -15.94
C ASP A 322 2.77 0.86 -15.48
N GLU A 323 2.93 2.06 -16.04
CA GLU A 323 2.12 3.23 -15.67
C GLU A 323 0.62 2.91 -15.73
N ALA A 324 0.18 2.18 -16.76
CA ALA A 324 -1.24 1.91 -16.95
C ALA A 324 -1.78 0.91 -15.92
N ALA A 325 -1.03 -0.12 -15.55
CA ALA A 325 -1.41 -1.02 -14.46
C ALA A 325 -1.40 -0.29 -13.10
N TRP A 326 -0.48 0.64 -12.92
CA TRP A 326 -0.37 1.41 -11.69
C TRP A 326 -1.53 2.39 -11.50
N MET A 327 -1.94 3.12 -12.54
CA MET A 327 -3.13 3.99 -12.47
C MET A 327 -4.38 3.18 -12.12
N GLU A 328 -4.55 2.03 -12.77
CA GLU A 328 -5.68 1.12 -12.53
C GLU A 328 -5.72 0.63 -11.07
N ALA A 329 -4.56 0.29 -10.48
CA ALA A 329 -4.46 -0.05 -9.07
C ALA A 329 -4.78 1.14 -8.13
N LEU A 330 -4.35 2.36 -8.48
CA LEU A 330 -4.64 3.57 -7.70
C LEU A 330 -6.14 3.91 -7.71
N ASP A 331 -6.81 3.72 -8.84
CA ASP A 331 -8.26 3.88 -8.95
C ASP A 331 -8.99 2.83 -8.09
N CYS A 332 -8.53 1.57 -8.11
CA CYS A 332 -9.05 0.52 -7.22
C CYS A 332 -8.93 0.91 -5.74
N MET A 333 -7.76 1.41 -5.34
CA MET A 333 -7.48 1.87 -3.98
C MET A 333 -8.35 3.08 -3.56
N ALA A 334 -8.75 3.92 -4.52
CA ALA A 334 -9.65 5.05 -4.31
C ALA A 334 -11.14 4.65 -4.17
N GLY A 335 -11.45 3.35 -4.28
CA GLY A 335 -12.81 2.84 -4.15
C GLY A 335 -13.55 2.72 -5.49
N GLU A 336 -12.84 2.85 -6.61
CA GLU A 336 -13.43 2.57 -7.92
C GLU A 336 -13.63 1.06 -8.13
N GLU A 337 -14.18 0.75 -9.30
CA GLU A 337 -14.45 -0.61 -9.71
C GLU A 337 -13.17 -1.46 -9.79
N LEU A 338 -13.24 -2.69 -9.28
CA LEU A 338 -12.12 -3.62 -9.34
C LEU A 338 -12.12 -4.32 -10.69
N PRO A 339 -11.00 -4.32 -11.43
CA PRO A 339 -10.91 -5.02 -12.69
C PRO A 339 -10.82 -6.53 -12.49
N ASP A 340 -11.28 -7.28 -13.48
CA ASP A 340 -11.39 -8.74 -13.45
C ASP A 340 -10.06 -9.49 -13.31
N TRP A 341 -8.93 -8.80 -13.52
CA TRP A 341 -7.59 -9.38 -13.40
C TRP A 341 -7.03 -9.34 -11.98
N ILE A 342 -7.65 -8.62 -11.05
CA ILE A 342 -7.21 -8.61 -9.65
C ILE A 342 -7.77 -9.84 -8.93
N PRO A 343 -6.93 -10.68 -8.32
CA PRO A 343 -7.39 -11.83 -7.56
C PRO A 343 -8.09 -11.38 -6.27
N THR A 344 -9.18 -12.04 -5.94
CA THR A 344 -9.88 -11.85 -4.66
C THR A 344 -9.07 -12.33 -3.45
N LYS A 345 -8.20 -13.33 -3.67
CA LYS A 345 -7.33 -13.86 -2.63
C LYS A 345 -6.04 -14.41 -3.23
N VAL A 346 -4.94 -14.13 -2.55
CA VAL A 346 -3.61 -14.68 -2.84
C VAL A 346 -3.19 -15.52 -1.65
N SER A 347 -2.79 -16.76 -1.89
CA SER A 347 -2.22 -17.63 -0.85
C SER A 347 -0.99 -18.36 -1.38
N PHE A 348 -0.16 -18.87 -0.48
CA PHE A 348 0.97 -19.71 -0.84
C PHE A 348 0.76 -21.11 -0.28
N GLY A 349 1.14 -22.11 -1.08
CA GLY A 349 1.16 -23.50 -0.69
C GLY A 349 2.45 -24.17 -1.13
N ALA A 350 2.58 -25.45 -0.80
CA ALA A 350 3.62 -26.31 -1.32
C ALA A 350 3.00 -27.52 -2.02
N GLU A 351 3.35 -27.72 -3.29
CA GLU A 351 3.01 -28.91 -4.07
C GLU A 351 4.33 -29.51 -4.58
N GLU A 352 4.53 -30.81 -4.39
CA GLU A 352 5.75 -31.55 -4.81
C GLU A 352 7.09 -31.00 -4.26
N GLY A 353 7.04 -30.10 -3.29
CA GLY A 353 8.21 -29.46 -2.69
C GLY A 353 8.62 -28.14 -3.30
N GLU A 354 7.84 -27.64 -4.24
CA GLU A 354 7.94 -26.28 -4.75
C GLU A 354 6.90 -25.38 -4.08
N ILE A 355 7.27 -24.12 -3.86
CA ILE A 355 6.33 -23.09 -3.41
C ILE A 355 5.45 -22.70 -4.59
N ILE A 356 4.14 -22.73 -4.38
CA ILE A 356 3.13 -22.35 -5.36
C ILE A 356 2.33 -21.18 -4.81
N MET A 357 2.20 -20.13 -5.61
CA MET A 357 1.26 -19.04 -5.36
C MET A 357 -0.10 -19.43 -5.96
N LYS A 358 -1.14 -19.38 -5.13
CA LYS A 358 -2.52 -19.61 -5.54
C LYS A 358 -3.24 -18.28 -5.64
N LEU A 359 -3.71 -17.97 -6.84
CA LEU A 359 -4.53 -16.80 -7.13
C LEU A 359 -5.98 -17.25 -7.25
N GLU A 360 -6.81 -16.88 -6.29
CA GLU A 360 -8.23 -17.20 -6.25
C GLU A 360 -9.04 -16.01 -6.77
N TYR A 361 -9.92 -16.29 -7.71
CA TYR A 361 -10.89 -15.35 -8.25
C TYR A 361 -12.29 -15.87 -7.99
N SER A 362 -13.18 -15.02 -7.50
CA SER A 362 -14.61 -15.35 -7.39
C SER A 362 -15.25 -15.54 -8.77
N GLY A 363 -16.38 -16.26 -8.81
CA GLY A 363 -17.25 -16.37 -10.00
C GLY A 363 -18.09 -15.12 -10.26
N VAL A 364 -18.13 -14.24 -9.27
CA VAL A 364 -18.44 -12.82 -9.44
C VAL A 364 -17.14 -12.06 -9.65
N THR A 365 -17.17 -10.94 -10.37
CA THR A 365 -16.10 -9.94 -10.31
C THR A 365 -15.87 -9.57 -8.83
N ALA A 366 -14.74 -8.96 -8.50
CA ALA A 366 -14.53 -8.47 -7.14
C ALA A 366 -15.53 -7.36 -6.75
N ASN A 367 -16.45 -7.01 -7.66
CA ASN A 367 -17.52 -6.05 -7.51
C ASN A 367 -18.86 -6.66 -7.09
N GLY A 368 -18.99 -7.99 -7.13
CA GLY A 368 -20.24 -8.70 -6.87
C GLY A 368 -21.07 -8.96 -8.13
N ASP A 369 -20.69 -8.40 -9.27
CA ASP A 369 -21.33 -8.66 -10.56
C ASP A 369 -20.89 -10.03 -11.12
N PRO A 370 -21.72 -10.75 -11.87
CA PRO A 370 -21.27 -11.92 -12.60
C PRO A 370 -20.13 -11.52 -13.55
N ARG A 371 -19.05 -12.31 -13.61
CA ARG A 371 -17.96 -12.04 -14.57
C ARG A 371 -18.53 -12.05 -15.99
N VAL A 372 -18.07 -11.13 -16.84
CA VAL A 372 -18.54 -10.99 -18.24
C VAL A 372 -18.29 -12.27 -19.05
N ASP A 373 -17.29 -13.07 -18.67
CA ASP A 373 -16.99 -14.37 -19.27
C ASP A 373 -17.83 -15.53 -18.70
N GLY A 374 -18.75 -15.27 -17.77
CA GLY A 374 -19.63 -16.26 -17.14
C GLY A 374 -18.90 -17.39 -16.42
N GLY A 375 -17.61 -17.21 -16.11
CA GLY A 375 -16.75 -18.30 -15.65
C GLY A 375 -16.96 -18.67 -14.18
N PRO A 376 -16.82 -19.96 -13.82
CA PRO A 376 -16.80 -20.39 -12.42
C PRO A 376 -15.60 -19.76 -11.68
N PRO A 377 -15.59 -19.75 -10.32
CA PRO A 377 -14.43 -19.37 -9.54
C PRO A 377 -13.16 -20.03 -10.07
N ARG A 378 -12.09 -19.26 -10.26
CA ARG A 378 -10.83 -19.75 -10.83
C ARG A 378 -9.75 -19.75 -9.76
N VAL A 379 -9.00 -20.85 -9.70
CA VAL A 379 -7.78 -20.94 -8.90
C VAL A 379 -6.62 -21.16 -9.85
N PHE A 380 -5.66 -20.24 -9.85
CA PHE A 380 -4.45 -20.36 -10.64
C PHE A 380 -3.27 -20.67 -9.74
N ASN A 381 -2.57 -21.76 -10.03
CA ASN A 381 -1.33 -22.15 -9.38
C ASN A 381 -0.15 -21.62 -10.19
N VAL A 382 0.51 -20.59 -9.71
CA VAL A 382 1.74 -20.06 -10.28
C VAL A 382 2.93 -20.80 -9.67
N ARG A 383 3.62 -21.58 -10.51
CA ARG A 383 4.93 -22.16 -10.17
C ARG A 383 6.00 -21.09 -10.33
N ASN A 384 6.96 -21.05 -9.40
CA ASN A 384 8.02 -20.04 -9.35
C ASN A 384 7.49 -18.60 -9.22
N PRO A 385 6.74 -18.27 -8.14
CA PRO A 385 6.13 -16.96 -7.95
C PRO A 385 7.11 -15.79 -7.95
N ALA A 386 8.38 -16.08 -7.68
CA ALA A 386 9.50 -15.16 -7.80
C ALA A 386 9.56 -14.40 -9.12
N GLN A 387 9.16 -15.02 -10.23
CA GLN A 387 9.23 -14.43 -11.58
C GLN A 387 7.90 -13.77 -12.01
N PHE A 388 6.88 -13.76 -11.14
CA PHE A 388 5.51 -13.44 -11.52
C PHE A 388 5.08 -12.03 -11.08
N GLY A 389 5.28 -11.03 -11.94
CA GLY A 389 4.91 -9.64 -11.68
C GLY A 389 3.47 -9.25 -12.08
N PRO A 390 2.93 -8.10 -11.61
CA PRO A 390 1.60 -7.61 -11.98
C PRO A 390 1.38 -7.42 -13.49
N GLN A 391 2.44 -7.03 -14.22
CA GLN A 391 2.46 -6.93 -15.68
C GLN A 391 2.17 -8.26 -16.36
N HIS A 392 2.86 -9.32 -15.92
CA HIS A 392 2.66 -10.67 -16.44
C HIS A 392 1.22 -11.15 -16.20
N LEU A 393 0.62 -10.83 -15.04
CA LEU A 393 -0.77 -11.18 -14.75
C LEU A 393 -1.76 -10.43 -15.65
N ARG A 394 -1.55 -9.13 -15.84
CA ARG A 394 -2.39 -8.28 -16.70
C ARG A 394 -2.34 -8.72 -18.16
N GLU A 395 -1.15 -8.98 -18.69
CA GLU A 395 -0.95 -9.46 -20.06
C GLU A 395 -1.48 -10.88 -20.25
N TRP A 396 -1.35 -11.73 -19.24
CA TRP A 396 -1.83 -13.11 -19.27
C TRP A 396 -3.36 -13.19 -19.25
N ILE A 397 -4.02 -12.37 -18.43
CA ILE A 397 -5.49 -12.30 -18.36
C ILE A 397 -6.07 -11.59 -19.59
N LYS A 398 -5.35 -10.61 -20.16
CA LYS A 398 -5.72 -9.98 -21.45
C LYS A 398 -5.43 -10.86 -22.67
N GLY A 399 -4.89 -12.07 -22.49
CA GLY A 399 -4.63 -13.03 -23.56
C GLY A 399 -3.44 -12.68 -24.46
N SER A 400 -2.63 -11.70 -24.08
CA SER A 400 -1.52 -11.16 -24.88
C SER A 400 -0.14 -11.65 -24.45
N GLY A 401 0.00 -12.29 -23.29
CA GLY A 401 1.27 -12.82 -22.79
C GLY A 401 1.09 -14.10 -21.98
N GLY A 402 1.20 -15.26 -22.61
CA GLY A 402 1.32 -16.52 -21.90
C GLY A 402 2.78 -16.79 -21.49
N PRO A 403 3.07 -17.32 -20.29
CA PRO A 403 4.40 -17.85 -20.03
C PRO A 403 4.70 -18.95 -21.04
N VAL A 404 5.95 -19.01 -21.52
CA VAL A 404 6.46 -20.14 -22.28
C VAL A 404 6.22 -21.39 -21.42
N ILE A 405 5.25 -22.20 -21.83
CA ILE A 405 4.94 -23.47 -21.19
C ILE A 405 6.20 -24.33 -21.35
N ALA A 406 7.00 -24.42 -20.29
CA ALA A 406 7.89 -25.56 -20.13
C ALA A 406 6.96 -26.79 -20.17
N LYS A 407 7.07 -27.59 -21.23
CA LYS A 407 6.22 -28.76 -21.50
C LYS A 407 6.09 -29.61 -20.23
N GLY A 408 4.94 -29.49 -19.57
CA GLY A 408 4.68 -30.14 -18.28
C GLY A 408 3.30 -29.80 -17.75
N THR A 409 2.26 -30.30 -18.43
CA THR A 409 0.88 -30.47 -17.94
C THR A 409 0.31 -29.36 -17.03
N ALA A 410 -0.22 -28.30 -17.63
CA ALA A 410 -1.24 -27.49 -16.97
C ALA A 410 -2.53 -28.34 -16.87
N LYS A 411 -2.87 -28.81 -15.67
CA LYS A 411 -4.23 -29.29 -15.38
C LYS A 411 -5.08 -28.10 -14.98
N SER A 412 -5.90 -27.63 -15.91
CA SER A 412 -7.14 -26.93 -15.59
C SER A 412 -8.03 -27.91 -14.84
N VAL A 413 -8.10 -27.81 -13.51
CA VAL A 413 -9.16 -28.48 -12.76
C VAL A 413 -10.35 -27.53 -12.80
N VAL A 414 -11.24 -27.78 -13.77
CA VAL A 414 -12.62 -27.27 -13.70
C VAL A 414 -13.27 -28.06 -12.58
N ALA A 415 -13.65 -27.37 -11.50
CA ALA A 415 -14.49 -27.94 -10.45
C ALA A 415 -15.95 -27.91 -10.90
#